data_AF-A0A950GA64-F1
#
_entry.id   AF-A0A950GA64-F1
#
_cell.length_a   1.000
_cell.length_b   1.000
_cell.length_c   1.000
_cell.angle_alpha   90.00
_cell.angle_beta   90.00
_cell.angle_gamma   90.00
#
_symmetry.space_group_name_H-M   'P 1'
#
loop_
_entity.id
_entity.type
_entity.pdbx_description
1 polymer ?
#
loop_
_entity_poly.entity_id
_entity_poly.type
_entity_poly.pdbx_seq_one_letter_code
_entity_poly.pdbx_strand_id
1 'polypeptide(L)' 'MTSDLVTAHHLCRKAVIYIRQSTPHQVMTNQESLRLQYALRQRASDLGWTEAGIEVVDTDL' A
#
# COMPACT_ATOMS: atom_id res chain seq x y z
N MET A 1 -6.93 6.55 13.17
CA MET A 1 -7.13 5.49 14.18
C MET A 1 -5.86 4.67 14.21
N THR A 2 -5.12 4.70 15.31
CA THR A 2 -3.95 3.82 15.52
C THR A 2 -4.43 2.39 15.70
N SER A 3 -3.90 1.44 14.93
CA SER A 3 -4.25 0.03 15.04
C SER A 3 -3.43 -0.62 16.15
N ASP A 4 -4.07 -1.41 17.02
CA ASP A 4 -3.39 -2.16 18.10
C ASP A 4 -2.38 -3.20 17.58
N LEU A 5 -2.45 -3.54 16.28
CA LEU A 5 -1.52 -4.45 15.62
C LEU A 5 -0.24 -3.75 15.15
N VAL A 6 -0.27 -2.43 14.97
CA VAL A 6 0.87 -1.63 14.51
C VAL A 6 1.60 -1.06 15.73
N THR A 7 2.62 -1.78 16.17
CA THR A 7 3.50 -1.35 17.27
C THR A 7 4.63 -0.44 16.77
N ALA A 8 5.29 0.28 17.69
CA ALA A 8 6.45 1.12 17.38
C ALA A 8 7.58 0.37 16.66
N HIS A 9 7.75 -0.93 16.95
CA HIS A 9 8.74 -1.78 16.27
C HIS A 9 8.46 -1.95 14.77
N HIS A 10 7.18 -1.97 14.38
CA HIS A 10 6.80 -2.01 12.96
C HIS A 10 7.08 -0.66 12.26
N LEU A 11 6.83 0.45 12.96
CA LEU A 11 7.07 1.81 12.45
C LEU A 11 8.57 2.13 12.28
N CYS A 12 9.45 1.43 13.01
CA CYS A 12 10.91 1.49 12.79
C CYS A 12 11.36 0.83 11.47
N ARG A 13 10.48 0.08 10.79
CA ARG A 13 10.75 -0.56 9.50
C ARG A 13 10.01 0.18 8.38
N LYS A 14 10.41 -0.08 7.14
CA LYS A 14 9.68 0.41 5.98
C LYS A 14 8.34 -0.33 5.81
N ALA A 15 7.29 0.41 5.44
CA ALA A 15 6.07 -0.15 4.90
C ALA A 15 6.25 -0.33 3.39
N VAL A 16 6.40 -1.58 2.94
CA VAL A 16 6.53 -1.91 1.51
C VAL A 16 5.18 -2.33 0.96
N ILE A 17 4.69 -1.62 -0.05
CA ILE A 17 3.43 -1.87 -0.74
C ILE A 17 3.74 -2.32 -2.15
N TYR A 18 3.45 -3.57 -2.47
CA TYR A 18 3.64 -4.11 -3.80
C TYR A 18 2.33 -4.10 -4.58
N ILE A 19 2.33 -3.44 -5.74
CA ILE A 19 1.15 -3.33 -6.61
C ILE A 19 1.14 -4.52 -7.57
N ARG A 20 0.05 -5.28 -7.56
CA ARG A 20 -0.17 -6.40 -8.48
C ARG A 20 -0.81 -5.90 -9.76
N GLN A 21 -0.11 -6.09 -10.88
CA GLN A 21 -0.68 -5.89 -12.21
C GLN A 21 -1.69 -7.00 -12.51
N SER A 22 -2.93 -6.58 -12.76
CA SER A 22 -3.98 -7.48 -13.24
C SER A 22 -3.89 -7.59 -14.76
N THR A 23 -4.36 -8.70 -15.33
CA THR A 23 -4.39 -8.85 -16.80
C THR A 23 -5.27 -7.76 -17.45
N PRO A 24 -5.05 -7.37 -18.71
CA PRO A 24 -5.81 -6.28 -19.35
C PRO A 24 -7.34 -6.46 -19.27
N HIS A 25 -7.82 -7.70 -19.41
CA HIS A 25 -9.23 -8.05 -19.27
C HIS A 25 -9.74 -7.86 -17.82
N GLN A 26 -8.90 -8.13 -16.83
CA GLN A 26 -9.23 -7.91 -15.42
C GLN A 26 -9.14 -6.43 -15.04
N VAL A 27 -8.26 -5.63 -15.64
CA VAL A 27 -8.17 -4.18 -15.38
C VAL A 27 -9.47 -3.48 -15.79
N MET A 28 -10.08 -3.87 -16.92
CA MET A 28 -11.36 -3.27 -17.34
C MET A 28 -12.51 -3.53 -16.37
N THR A 29 -12.47 -4.66 -15.66
CA THR A 29 -13.53 -5.08 -14.72
C THR A 29 -13.21 -4.75 -13.25
N ASN A 30 -11.94 -4.57 -12.89
CA ASN A 30 -11.47 -4.41 -11.49
C ASN A 30 -10.66 -3.12 -11.26
N GLN A 31 -11.05 -2.02 -11.92
CA GLN A 31 -10.40 -0.70 -11.74
C GLN A 31 -10.37 -0.27 -10.26
N GLU A 32 -11.40 -0.64 -9.49
CA GLU A 32 -11.48 -0.35 -8.06
C GLU A 32 -10.39 -1.07 -7.25
N SER A 33 -10.00 -2.28 -7.64
CA SER A 33 -8.92 -3.01 -6.98
C SER A 33 -7.57 -2.33 -7.13
N LEU A 34 -7.29 -1.73 -8.29
CA LEU A 34 -6.06 -0.95 -8.50
C LEU A 34 -6.07 0.30 -7.62
N ARG A 35 -7.19 1.04 -7.60
CA ARG A 35 -7.34 2.23 -6.75
C ARG A 35 -7.16 1.89 -5.27
N LEU A 36 -7.71 0.77 -4.80
CA LEU A 36 -7.58 0.31 -3.42
C LEU A 36 -6.13 -0.08 -3.06
N GLN A 37 -5.39 -0.69 -3.98
CA GLN A 37 -3.98 -1.00 -3.77
C GLN A 37 -3.14 0.27 -3.58
N TYR A 38 -3.37 1.29 -4.42
CA TYR A 38 -2.73 2.60 -4.25
C TYR A 38 -3.17 3.32 -2.97
N ALA A 39 -4.42 3.16 -2.54
CA ALA A 39 -4.92 3.72 -1.28
C ALA A 39 -4.23 3.12 -0.03
N LEU A 40 -3.54 1.98 -0.15
CA LEU A 40 -2.74 1.41 0.95
C LEU A 40 -1.60 2.35 1.37
N ARG A 41 -1.11 3.22 0.47
CA ARG A 41 -0.12 4.23 0.83
C ARG A 41 -0.68 5.18 1.87
N GLN A 42 -1.85 5.74 1.61
CA GLN A 42 -2.52 6.64 2.56
C GLN A 42 -2.81 5.91 3.88
N ARG A 43 -3.26 4.65 3.79
CA ARG A 43 -3.50 3.84 4.98
C ARG A 43 -2.22 3.62 5.82
N ALA A 44 -1.07 3.42 5.19
CA ALA A 44 0.20 3.29 5.91
C ALA A 44 0.59 4.60 6.62
N SER A 45 0.37 5.75 5.98
CA SER A 45 0.52 7.07 6.63
C SER A 45 -0.41 7.22 7.83
N ASP A 46 -1.69 6.86 7.67
CA ASP A 46 -2.70 6.95 8.74
C ASP A 46 -2.39 6.01 9.94
N LEU A 47 -1.61 4.96 9.70
CA LEU A 47 -1.11 4.02 10.71
C LEU A 47 0.20 4.49 11.39
N GLY A 48 0.82 5.57 10.91
CA GLY A 48 1.96 6.22 11.56
C GLY A 48 3.31 6.04 10.85
N TRP A 49 3.36 5.40 9.68
CA TRP A 49 4.58 5.43 8.88
C TRP A 49 4.81 6.84 8.33
N THR A 50 6.06 7.28 8.33
CA THR A 50 6.45 8.53 7.65
C THR A 50 6.44 8.32 6.14
N GLU A 51 6.19 9.37 5.36
CA GLU A 51 6.22 9.28 3.88
C GLU A 51 7.55 8.72 3.35
N ALA A 52 8.68 9.05 3.99
CA ALA A 52 10.00 8.51 3.62
C ALA A 52 10.17 7.00 3.96
N GLY A 53 9.34 6.48 4.87
CA GLY A 53 9.30 5.08 5.26
C GLY A 53 8.30 4.23 4.48
N ILE A 54 7.53 4.82 3.56
CA ILE A 54 6.57 4.11 2.73
C ILE A 54 7.17 3.92 1.33
N GLU A 55 7.27 2.66 0.90
CA GLU A 55 7.85 2.30 -0.40
C GLU A 55 6.79 1.57 -1.23
N VAL A 56 6.41 2.15 -2.38
CA VAL A 56 5.49 1.53 -3.32
C VAL A 56 6.29 0.93 -4.46
N VAL A 57 6.16 -0.37 -4.65
CA VAL A 57 6.82 -1.14 -5.70
C VAL A 57 5.77 -1.51 -6.75
N ASP A 58 5.84 -0.84 -7.90
CA ASP A 58 5.05 -1.13 -9.10
C ASP A 58 6.02 -1.44 -10.24
N THR A 59 6.56 -2.66 -10.23
CA THR A 59 7.65 -3.12 -11.11
C THR A 59 7.19 -3.93 -12.31
N ASP A 60 5.89 -4.06 -12.52
CA ASP A 60 5.31 -4.93 -13.57
C ASP A 60 4.72 -4.13 -14.75
N LEU A 61 5.13 -2.87 -14.93
CA LEU A 61 4.76 -2.01 -16.06
C LEU A 61 5.58 -2.27 -17.32
#